data_AF-A0A7Z9I745-F1
#
_entry.id   AF-A0A7Z9I745-F1
#
_cell.length_a   1.000
_cell.length_b   1.000
_cell.length_c   1.000
_cell.angle_alpha   90.00
_cell.angle_beta   90.00
_cell.angle_gamma   90.00
#
_symmetry.space_group_name_H-M   'P 1'
#
loop_
_entity.id
_entity.type
_entity.pdbx_description
1 polymer ?
#
loop_
_entity_poly.entity_id
_entity_poly.type
_entity_poly.pdbx_seq_one_letter_code
_entity_poly.pdbx_strand_id
1 'polypeptide(L)'
;DAIQTLKVGSVWNFSNKMGPLIREPLPDLRKGLENLEPGAGTSANGASVGGESWALFPKFADYNPKLMYPAVKWGVRRGSFSHQTEFFGPLLSVMRAESLEDAIKIVNDTAYGLTSGLESLDPREQKLWSEKIKAGNLYINRVTTGAIVLRQSFGGMGLSAIGAGIKAGSPNYAVQFCKIEESEAPTQGPLREGSPCKARLLFLARNWQSQLARNEHAEIRIELHKTIQAIYSCLFQYEREFSGKQDFFRLRGQDNLFRYLPVGKVTVRLHPDDGLFETLIRIAAARIAKCTVEVSLPPNLNNSVTEFLASREGKNLCDTVNFHTETDEELAKRFSTTNPATSIDRLRYAHPDRVPKTIHQAAAKLGKHISRNVPLSEGRIEMLRYLREQSISVDYHRYGNLGEREV
;
A
#
# COMPACT_ATOMS: atom_id res chain seq x y z
N ASP A 1 -19.28 -30.51 -3.45
CA ASP A 1 -20.62 -30.33 -2.85
C ASP A 1 -21.13 -28.89 -2.91
N ALA A 2 -20.77 -27.98 -2.00
CA ALA A 2 -21.36 -26.63 -1.95
C ALA A 2 -21.35 -25.89 -3.30
N ILE A 3 -20.21 -25.88 -3.99
CA ILE A 3 -20.05 -25.22 -5.30
C ILE A 3 -20.94 -25.86 -6.38
N GLN A 4 -21.12 -27.18 -6.38
CA GLN A 4 -21.97 -27.89 -7.35
C GLN A 4 -23.46 -27.59 -7.18
N THR A 5 -23.88 -27.18 -5.98
CA THR A 5 -25.29 -26.82 -5.71
C THR A 5 -25.65 -25.41 -6.16
N LEU A 6 -24.68 -24.59 -6.58
CA LEU A 6 -24.93 -23.23 -7.05
C LEU A 6 -25.72 -23.24 -8.36
N LYS A 7 -26.91 -22.65 -8.33
CA LYS A 7 -27.73 -22.44 -9.52
C LYS A 7 -27.19 -21.24 -10.33
N VAL A 8 -26.90 -21.49 -11.60
CA VAL A 8 -26.35 -20.51 -12.55
C VAL A 8 -27.41 -20.21 -13.61
N GLY A 9 -27.65 -18.94 -13.90
CA GLY A 9 -28.62 -18.57 -14.92
C GLY A 9 -28.94 -17.08 -14.94
N SER A 10 -30.08 -16.72 -15.53
CA SER A 10 -30.56 -15.33 -15.56
C SER A 10 -30.71 -14.76 -14.16
N VAL A 11 -30.24 -13.53 -13.96
CA VAL A 11 -30.39 -12.77 -12.70
C VAL A 11 -31.85 -12.42 -12.39
N TRP A 12 -32.73 -12.52 -13.39
CA TRP A 12 -34.17 -12.32 -13.24
C TRP A 12 -34.90 -13.55 -12.66
N ASN A 13 -34.23 -14.71 -12.57
CA ASN A 13 -34.72 -15.85 -11.82
C ASN A 13 -34.01 -15.88 -10.46
N PHE A 14 -34.74 -15.50 -9.41
CA PHE A 14 -34.20 -15.33 -8.05
C PHE A 14 -33.72 -16.64 -7.38
N SER A 15 -34.01 -17.80 -7.96
CA SER A 15 -33.43 -19.05 -7.50
C SER A 15 -31.95 -19.20 -7.89
N ASN A 16 -31.50 -18.49 -8.93
CA ASN A 16 -30.09 -18.46 -9.34
C ASN A 16 -29.26 -17.64 -8.36
N LYS A 17 -28.04 -18.11 -8.09
CA LYS A 17 -27.07 -17.48 -7.20
C LYS A 17 -25.84 -16.94 -7.93
N MET A 18 -25.72 -17.23 -9.23
CA MET A 18 -24.65 -16.73 -10.08
C MET A 18 -25.21 -16.37 -11.46
N GLY A 19 -24.91 -15.15 -11.91
CA GLY A 19 -25.30 -14.62 -13.22
C GLY A 19 -24.30 -14.96 -14.33
N PRO A 20 -24.57 -14.50 -15.57
CA PRO A 20 -23.64 -14.67 -16.68
C PRO A 20 -22.39 -13.79 -16.54
N LEU A 21 -21.32 -14.20 -17.22
CA LEU A 21 -20.21 -13.34 -17.57
C LEU A 21 -20.70 -12.18 -18.44
N ILE A 22 -20.05 -11.01 -18.35
CA ILE A 22 -20.39 -9.84 -19.17
C ILE A 22 -20.14 -10.09 -20.67
N ARG A 23 -19.19 -10.96 -20.99
CA ARG A 23 -18.79 -11.38 -22.34
C ARG A 23 -18.24 -12.81 -22.29
N GLU A 24 -17.91 -13.37 -23.44
CA GLU A 24 -17.25 -14.68 -23.50
C GLU A 24 -15.87 -14.65 -22.81
N PRO A 25 -15.36 -15.81 -22.33
CA PRO A 25 -14.06 -15.89 -21.68
C PRO A 25 -12.93 -15.23 -22.50
N LEU A 26 -12.25 -14.29 -21.85
CA LEU A 26 -11.03 -13.65 -22.37
C LEU A 26 -9.88 -14.67 -22.46
N PRO A 27 -8.80 -14.37 -23.22
CA PRO A 27 -7.71 -15.31 -23.46
C PRO A 27 -7.14 -15.94 -22.18
N ASP A 28 -6.95 -15.17 -21.11
CA ASP A 28 -6.41 -15.68 -19.85
C ASP A 28 -7.36 -16.66 -19.16
N LEU A 29 -8.64 -16.30 -19.02
CA LEU A 29 -9.65 -17.21 -18.48
C LEU A 29 -9.77 -18.47 -19.33
N ARG A 30 -9.86 -18.32 -20.66
CA ARG A 30 -9.92 -19.44 -21.60
C ARG A 30 -8.73 -20.39 -21.42
N LYS A 31 -7.51 -19.83 -21.40
CA LYS A 31 -6.28 -20.60 -21.15
C LYS A 31 -6.32 -21.28 -19.78
N GLY A 32 -6.83 -20.61 -18.74
CA GLY A 32 -7.00 -21.17 -17.40
C GLY A 32 -8.00 -22.32 -17.33
N LEU A 33 -9.02 -22.33 -18.19
CA LEU A 33 -10.06 -23.37 -18.28
C LEU A 33 -9.64 -24.56 -19.14
N GLU A 34 -8.87 -24.31 -20.20
CA GLU A 34 -8.47 -25.35 -21.16
C GLU A 34 -7.21 -26.11 -20.72
N ASN A 35 -6.37 -25.50 -19.87
CA ASN A 35 -5.06 -26.06 -19.52
C ASN A 35 -4.93 -26.38 -18.02
N LEU A 36 -4.36 -27.53 -17.75
CA LEU A 36 -3.83 -27.93 -16.45
C LEU A 36 -2.31 -27.99 -16.57
N GLU A 37 -1.59 -27.35 -15.65
CA GLU A 37 -0.13 -27.44 -15.66
C GLU A 37 0.37 -28.81 -15.20
N PRO A 38 1.33 -29.43 -15.93
CA PRO A 38 1.86 -30.75 -15.58
C PRO A 38 2.63 -30.69 -14.27
N GLY A 39 2.72 -31.81 -13.55
CA GLY A 39 3.51 -31.95 -12.33
C GLY A 39 5.03 -31.82 -12.56
N ALA A 40 5.79 -31.61 -11.48
CA ALA A 40 7.25 -31.55 -11.53
C ALA A 40 7.93 -32.93 -11.68
N GLY A 41 7.16 -34.03 -11.67
CA GLY A 41 7.69 -35.37 -11.85
C GLY A 41 6.65 -36.38 -12.35
N THR A 42 7.14 -37.54 -12.76
CA THR A 42 6.37 -38.75 -13.09
C THR A 42 6.53 -39.77 -11.96
N SER A 43 5.44 -40.35 -11.46
CA SER A 43 5.53 -41.50 -10.55
C SER A 43 6.09 -42.72 -11.27
N ALA A 44 6.48 -43.73 -10.48
CA ALA A 44 6.96 -45.02 -10.97
C ALA A 44 5.98 -45.75 -11.93
N ASN A 45 4.71 -45.36 -11.98
CA ASN A 45 3.69 -45.88 -12.90
C ASN A 45 3.40 -44.94 -14.11
N GLY A 46 4.22 -43.92 -14.34
CA GLY A 46 4.08 -43.00 -15.48
C GLY A 46 3.00 -41.93 -15.33
N ALA A 47 2.26 -41.87 -14.22
CA ALA A 47 1.33 -40.78 -13.94
C ALA A 47 2.08 -39.50 -13.53
N SER A 48 1.60 -38.33 -13.95
CA SER A 48 2.15 -37.06 -13.46
C SER A 48 1.82 -36.90 -11.97
N VAL A 49 2.84 -36.75 -11.13
CA VAL A 49 2.66 -36.47 -9.70
C VAL A 49 2.79 -34.98 -9.46
N GLY A 50 1.79 -34.39 -8.78
CA GLY A 50 1.82 -32.98 -8.39
C GLY A 50 1.48 -31.99 -9.51
N GLY A 51 0.75 -32.44 -10.54
CA GLY A 51 0.14 -31.58 -11.56
C GLY A 51 -1.19 -30.98 -11.10
N GLU A 52 -1.65 -29.95 -11.80
CA GLU A 52 -2.99 -29.39 -11.58
C GLU A 52 -4.06 -30.42 -11.99
N SER A 53 -5.19 -30.41 -11.30
CA SER A 53 -6.36 -31.24 -11.64
C SER A 53 -7.67 -30.48 -11.43
N TRP A 54 -8.76 -31.00 -12.01
CA TRP A 54 -10.09 -30.45 -11.79
C TRP A 54 -10.75 -31.11 -10.59
N ALA A 55 -10.90 -30.38 -9.49
CA ALA A 55 -11.83 -30.76 -8.41
C ALA A 55 -13.28 -30.51 -8.82
N LEU A 56 -13.51 -29.51 -9.68
CA LEU A 56 -14.77 -29.30 -10.38
C LEU A 56 -14.47 -28.80 -11.80
N PHE A 57 -14.84 -29.61 -12.79
CA PHE A 57 -14.56 -29.33 -14.19
C PHE A 57 -15.39 -28.13 -14.70
N PRO A 58 -14.81 -27.22 -15.50
CA PRO A 58 -15.53 -26.08 -16.03
C PRO A 58 -16.63 -26.51 -16.99
N LYS A 59 -17.82 -25.93 -16.82
CA LYS A 59 -18.98 -26.19 -17.66
C LYS A 59 -19.64 -24.89 -18.08
N PHE A 60 -20.14 -24.84 -19.31
CA PHE A 60 -20.99 -23.76 -19.81
C PHE A 60 -22.42 -24.28 -20.01
N ALA A 61 -23.39 -23.37 -20.00
CA ALA A 61 -24.75 -23.70 -20.42
C ALA A 61 -24.80 -23.83 -21.95
N ASP A 62 -25.43 -24.89 -22.45
CA ASP A 62 -25.46 -25.22 -23.89
C ASP A 62 -26.09 -24.12 -24.75
N TYR A 63 -26.99 -23.33 -24.16
CA TYR A 63 -27.74 -22.27 -24.83
C TYR A 63 -27.12 -20.88 -24.68
N ASN A 64 -26.05 -20.71 -23.88
CA ASN A 64 -25.40 -19.41 -23.69
C ASN A 64 -23.92 -19.56 -23.26
N PRO A 65 -22.94 -19.22 -24.13
CA PRO A 65 -21.52 -19.35 -23.83
C PRO A 65 -21.00 -18.38 -22.76
N LYS A 66 -21.84 -17.43 -22.29
CA LYS A 66 -21.52 -16.52 -21.19
C LYS A 66 -22.03 -17.05 -19.84
N LEU A 67 -22.87 -18.07 -19.83
CA LEU A 67 -23.32 -18.72 -18.60
C LEU A 67 -22.34 -19.84 -18.25
N MET A 68 -21.33 -19.48 -17.46
CA MET A 68 -20.32 -20.39 -16.97
C MET A 68 -20.67 -20.86 -15.56
N TYR A 69 -20.59 -22.17 -15.33
CA TYR A 69 -20.65 -22.76 -14.00
C TYR A 69 -19.31 -22.64 -13.29
N PRO A 70 -19.29 -22.52 -11.96
CA PRO A 70 -18.04 -22.45 -11.21
C PRO A 70 -17.15 -23.66 -11.49
N ALA A 71 -15.85 -23.41 -11.59
CA ALA A 71 -14.83 -24.42 -11.74
C ALA A 71 -13.83 -24.33 -10.58
N VAL A 72 -13.24 -25.47 -10.21
CA VAL A 72 -12.23 -25.55 -9.16
C VAL A 72 -11.03 -26.31 -9.66
N LYS A 73 -9.92 -25.60 -9.75
CA LYS A 73 -8.61 -26.16 -10.06
C LYS A 73 -7.87 -26.48 -8.77
N TRP A 74 -7.36 -27.69 -8.66
CA TRP A 74 -6.65 -28.21 -7.49
C TRP A 74 -5.17 -28.41 -7.79
N GLY A 75 -4.31 -28.29 -6.78
CA GLY A 75 -2.87 -28.52 -6.93
C GLY A 75 -2.15 -27.39 -7.68
N VAL A 76 -2.70 -26.17 -7.66
CA VAL A 76 -2.05 -25.00 -8.26
C VAL A 76 -0.75 -24.71 -7.54
N ARG A 77 0.34 -24.53 -8.30
CA ARG A 77 1.68 -24.33 -7.75
C ARG A 77 2.08 -22.87 -7.71
N ARG A 78 2.90 -22.52 -6.72
CA ARG A 78 3.49 -21.18 -6.59
C ARG A 78 4.27 -20.84 -7.87
N GLY A 79 3.96 -19.68 -8.44
CA GLY A 79 4.58 -19.19 -9.67
C GLY A 79 3.97 -19.73 -10.98
N SER A 80 2.99 -20.64 -10.91
CA SER A 80 2.27 -21.10 -12.10
C SER A 80 1.45 -19.98 -12.74
N PHE A 81 1.00 -20.19 -13.97
CA PHE A 81 0.10 -19.28 -14.66
C PHE A 81 -1.19 -19.06 -13.87
N SER A 82 -1.78 -20.12 -13.29
CA SER A 82 -2.99 -20.01 -12.46
C SER A 82 -2.77 -19.23 -11.17
N HIS A 83 -1.55 -19.22 -10.61
CA HIS A 83 -1.21 -18.44 -9.43
C HIS A 83 -0.99 -16.95 -9.74
N GLN A 84 -0.42 -16.63 -10.90
CA GLN A 84 0.04 -15.28 -11.24
C GLN A 84 -0.97 -14.48 -12.09
N THR A 85 -2.08 -15.08 -12.49
CA THR A 85 -3.05 -14.49 -13.43
C THR A 85 -4.42 -14.29 -12.79
N GLU A 86 -4.97 -13.09 -12.93
CA GLU A 86 -6.36 -12.81 -12.60
C GLU A 86 -7.27 -13.22 -13.76
N PHE A 87 -8.10 -14.24 -13.56
CA PHE A 87 -8.98 -14.75 -14.61
C PHE A 87 -10.30 -13.99 -14.76
N PHE A 88 -10.71 -13.21 -13.76
CA PHE A 88 -11.95 -12.41 -13.76
C PHE A 88 -13.20 -13.22 -14.15
N GLY A 89 -13.29 -14.46 -13.67
CA GLY A 89 -14.39 -15.40 -13.91
C GLY A 89 -14.55 -16.40 -12.76
N PRO A 90 -15.56 -17.27 -12.79
CA PRO A 90 -15.88 -18.20 -11.71
C PRO A 90 -14.94 -19.43 -11.72
N LEU A 91 -13.64 -19.19 -11.60
CA LEU A 91 -12.59 -20.21 -11.51
C LEU A 91 -11.83 -20.02 -10.19
N LEU A 92 -11.93 -20.99 -9.29
CA LEU A 92 -11.18 -21.02 -8.03
C LEU A 92 -9.93 -21.88 -8.19
N SER A 93 -8.78 -21.34 -7.80
CA SER A 93 -7.50 -22.05 -7.76
C SER A 93 -7.14 -22.40 -6.32
N VAL A 94 -6.89 -23.68 -6.05
CA VAL A 94 -6.50 -24.17 -4.72
C VAL A 94 -5.03 -24.56 -4.71
N MET A 95 -4.31 -24.00 -3.74
CA MET A 95 -2.90 -24.20 -3.50
C MET A 95 -2.69 -24.80 -2.12
N ARG A 96 -1.66 -25.63 -1.97
CA ARG A 96 -1.20 -26.11 -0.66
C ARG A 96 0.03 -25.31 -0.25
N ALA A 97 0.06 -24.89 1.01
CA ALA A 97 1.23 -24.32 1.67
C ALA A 97 1.68 -25.25 2.81
N GLU A 98 2.96 -25.21 3.17
CA GLU A 98 3.49 -26.06 4.25
C GLU A 98 3.39 -25.41 5.65
N SER A 99 3.23 -24.08 5.70
CA SER A 99 2.97 -23.33 6.93
C SER A 99 2.22 -22.02 6.62
N LEU A 100 1.77 -21.31 7.66
CA LEU A 100 1.18 -19.98 7.49
C LEU A 100 2.17 -18.97 6.89
N GLU A 101 3.45 -19.00 7.30
CA GLU A 101 4.49 -18.16 6.71
C GLU A 101 4.70 -18.46 5.23
N ASP A 102 4.66 -19.73 4.84
CA ASP A 102 4.72 -20.11 3.43
C ASP A 102 3.49 -19.63 2.66
N ALA A 103 2.28 -19.79 3.23
CA ALA A 103 1.05 -19.26 2.64
C ALA A 103 1.11 -17.74 2.44
N ILE A 104 1.61 -16.99 3.43
CA ILE A 104 1.80 -15.54 3.32
C ILE A 104 2.79 -15.20 2.19
N LYS A 105 3.88 -15.97 2.05
CA LYS A 105 4.85 -15.78 0.96
C LYS A 105 4.20 -16.06 -0.41
N ILE A 106 3.43 -17.13 -0.53
CA ILE A 106 2.69 -17.46 -1.76
C ILE A 106 1.77 -16.29 -2.15
N VAL A 107 0.94 -15.80 -1.23
CA VAL A 107 0.03 -14.67 -1.54
C VAL A 107 0.78 -13.40 -1.94
N ASN A 108 1.86 -13.08 -1.21
CA ASN A 108 2.67 -11.88 -1.45
C ASN A 108 3.54 -11.95 -2.72
N ASP A 109 3.67 -13.12 -3.35
CA ASP A 109 4.42 -13.30 -4.60
C ASP A 109 3.62 -12.90 -5.84
N THR A 110 2.33 -12.61 -5.70
CA THR A 110 1.53 -12.00 -6.76
C THR A 110 1.87 -10.52 -6.88
N ALA A 111 1.74 -9.94 -8.08
CA ALA A 111 1.95 -8.50 -8.27
C ALA A 111 0.83 -7.63 -7.68
N TYR A 112 -0.22 -8.26 -7.12
CA TYR A 112 -1.44 -7.64 -6.66
C TYR A 112 -1.52 -7.63 -5.13
N GLY A 113 -2.45 -6.84 -4.60
CA GLY A 113 -2.63 -6.70 -3.16
C GLY A 113 -3.95 -6.03 -2.83
N LEU A 114 -5.05 -6.50 -3.42
CA LEU A 114 -6.38 -5.89 -3.23
C LEU A 114 -7.04 -6.36 -1.94
N THR A 115 -7.49 -7.61 -1.92
CA THR A 115 -8.13 -8.24 -0.75
C THR A 115 -7.37 -9.50 -0.36
N SER A 116 -7.36 -9.82 0.93
CA SER A 116 -6.85 -11.10 1.43
C SER A 116 -7.66 -11.55 2.64
N GLY A 117 -7.86 -12.86 2.76
CA GLY A 117 -8.65 -13.48 3.82
C GLY A 117 -7.83 -14.48 4.63
N LEU A 118 -8.09 -14.58 5.93
CA LEU A 118 -7.60 -15.64 6.80
C LEU A 118 -8.77 -16.26 7.56
N GLU A 119 -8.92 -17.57 7.47
CA GLU A 119 -9.79 -18.36 8.32
C GLU A 119 -8.93 -19.03 9.40
N SER A 120 -8.94 -18.48 10.61
CA SER A 120 -8.19 -19.02 11.76
C SER A 120 -8.77 -18.50 13.08
N LEU A 121 -8.87 -19.41 14.05
CA LEU A 121 -9.27 -19.09 15.43
C LEU A 121 -8.07 -18.72 16.32
N ASP A 122 -6.83 -18.94 15.87
CA ASP A 122 -5.63 -18.67 16.65
C ASP A 122 -5.23 -17.19 16.54
N PRO A 123 -5.27 -16.41 17.63
CA PRO A 123 -4.90 -14.99 17.60
C PRO A 123 -3.43 -14.76 17.22
N ARG A 124 -2.54 -15.74 17.43
CA ARG A 124 -1.13 -15.67 17.04
C ARG A 124 -0.99 -15.71 15.52
N GLU A 125 -1.76 -16.57 14.86
CA GLU A 125 -1.83 -16.66 13.40
C GLU A 125 -2.44 -15.40 12.79
N GLN A 126 -3.56 -14.91 13.35
CA GLN A 126 -4.19 -13.67 12.91
C GLN A 126 -3.23 -12.48 12.99
N LYS A 127 -2.48 -12.37 14.10
CA LYS A 127 -1.47 -11.32 14.27
C LYS A 127 -0.38 -11.44 13.22
N LEU A 128 0.26 -12.61 13.13
CA LEU A 128 1.33 -12.89 12.17
C LEU A 128 0.91 -12.55 10.73
N TRP A 129 -0.26 -13.02 10.33
CA TRP A 129 -0.81 -12.79 9.01
C TRP A 129 -1.09 -11.31 8.76
N SER A 130 -1.79 -10.64 9.69
CA SER A 130 -2.13 -9.21 9.52
C SER A 130 -0.91 -8.29 9.49
N GLU A 131 0.21 -8.68 10.08
CA GLU A 131 1.47 -7.93 10.06
C GLU A 131 2.29 -8.14 8.79
N LYS A 132 2.20 -9.33 8.16
CA LYS A 132 3.06 -9.70 7.02
C LYS A 132 2.37 -9.70 5.66
N ILE A 133 1.05 -9.75 5.61
CA ILE A 133 0.29 -9.77 4.35
C ILE A 133 0.33 -8.40 3.66
N LYS A 134 0.57 -8.39 2.35
CA LYS A 134 0.66 -7.18 1.52
C LYS A 134 -0.62 -6.98 0.71
N ALA A 135 -1.73 -6.68 1.39
CA ALA A 135 -2.99 -6.33 0.75
C ALA A 135 -3.66 -5.13 1.41
N GLY A 136 -4.46 -4.38 0.66
CA GLY A 136 -5.14 -3.19 1.17
C GLY A 136 -6.35 -3.48 2.05
N ASN A 137 -7.09 -4.56 1.78
CA ASN A 137 -8.25 -4.97 2.57
C ASN A 137 -8.04 -6.37 3.14
N LEU A 138 -8.00 -6.48 4.47
CA LEU A 138 -7.77 -7.72 5.19
C LEU A 138 -9.06 -8.17 5.86
N TYR A 139 -9.35 -9.46 5.75
CA TYR A 139 -10.55 -10.07 6.29
C TYR A 139 -10.18 -11.30 7.11
N ILE A 140 -10.71 -11.42 8.32
CA ILE A 140 -10.44 -12.56 9.20
C ILE A 140 -11.77 -13.18 9.60
N ASN A 141 -11.91 -14.48 9.35
CA ASN A 141 -13.09 -15.31 9.61
C ASN A 141 -14.37 -14.82 8.92
N ARG A 142 -14.24 -14.39 7.67
CA ARG A 142 -15.31 -13.79 6.86
C ARG A 142 -14.93 -13.72 5.38
N VAL A 143 -15.94 -13.50 4.55
CA VAL A 143 -15.75 -13.27 3.10
C VAL A 143 -14.90 -12.01 2.82
N THR A 144 -14.18 -12.04 1.70
CA THR A 144 -13.27 -10.95 1.26
C THR A 144 -13.93 -9.91 0.35
N THR A 145 -15.21 -10.07 0.05
CA THR A 145 -16.00 -9.19 -0.82
C THR A 145 -17.05 -8.40 -0.02
N GLY A 146 -17.75 -7.46 -0.68
CA GLY A 146 -18.83 -6.70 -0.04
C GLY A 146 -18.32 -5.63 0.94
N ALA A 147 -17.23 -4.95 0.60
CA ALA A 147 -16.70 -3.85 1.39
C ALA A 147 -17.74 -2.71 1.53
N ILE A 148 -17.99 -2.28 2.76
CA ILE A 148 -18.93 -1.20 3.07
C ILE A 148 -18.15 0.10 3.30
N VAL A 149 -18.65 1.21 2.76
CA VAL A 149 -18.06 2.55 2.89
C VAL A 149 -17.77 2.88 4.35
N LEU A 150 -16.60 3.48 4.63
CA LEU A 150 -16.02 3.77 5.95
C LEU A 150 -15.73 2.55 6.84
N ARG A 151 -16.50 1.46 6.75
CA ARG A 151 -16.31 0.25 7.55
C ARG A 151 -15.12 -0.56 7.04
N GLN A 152 -15.04 -0.75 5.73
CA GLN A 152 -13.89 -1.34 5.05
C GLN A 152 -13.53 -0.50 3.82
N SER A 153 -13.11 0.76 4.01
CA SER A 153 -12.65 1.61 2.90
C SER A 153 -11.76 0.81 1.94
N PHE A 154 -12.04 0.93 0.65
CA PHE A 154 -11.63 -0.08 -0.33
C PHE A 154 -10.53 0.43 -1.26
N GLY A 155 -9.52 -0.40 -1.48
CA GLY A 155 -8.38 -0.09 -2.34
C GLY A 155 -7.18 -0.96 -2.00
N GLY A 156 -6.37 -1.29 -2.99
CA GLY A 156 -5.28 -2.27 -2.88
C GLY A 156 -3.88 -1.67 -2.79
N MET A 157 -2.90 -2.56 -2.97
CA MET A 157 -1.48 -2.28 -3.10
C MET A 157 -0.94 -2.97 -4.37
N GLY A 158 0.33 -2.71 -4.73
CA GLY A 158 0.92 -3.27 -5.94
C GLY A 158 0.15 -2.81 -7.19
N LEU A 159 -0.06 -3.71 -8.15
CA LEU A 159 -0.82 -3.43 -9.37
C LEU A 159 -2.33 -3.25 -9.13
N SER A 160 -2.83 -3.52 -7.92
CA SER A 160 -4.24 -3.29 -7.56
C SER A 160 -4.57 -1.82 -7.28
N ALA A 161 -3.60 -0.92 -7.29
CA ALA A 161 -3.82 0.51 -7.12
C ALA A 161 -2.77 1.34 -7.86
N ILE A 162 -3.23 2.21 -8.77
CA ILE A 162 -2.39 3.22 -9.43
C ILE A 162 -2.76 4.58 -8.84
N GLY A 163 -1.78 5.30 -8.30
CA GLY A 163 -1.97 6.63 -7.70
C GLY A 163 -1.49 6.72 -6.25
N ALA A 164 -2.02 7.70 -5.51
CA ALA A 164 -1.59 7.97 -4.13
C ALA A 164 -1.84 6.78 -3.18
N GLY A 165 -2.80 5.91 -3.51
CA GLY A 165 -3.18 4.74 -2.71
C GLY A 165 -4.15 5.09 -1.58
N ILE A 166 -4.90 6.18 -1.73
CA ILE A 166 -5.98 6.57 -0.81
C ILE A 166 -7.24 5.80 -1.19
N LYS A 167 -7.87 5.14 -0.22
CA LYS A 167 -8.97 4.21 -0.42
C LYS A 167 -10.29 4.92 -0.70
N ALA A 168 -11.07 4.38 -1.62
CA ALA A 168 -12.43 4.84 -1.83
C ALA A 168 -13.27 4.61 -0.56
N GLY A 169 -14.08 5.60 -0.21
CA GLY A 169 -14.84 5.59 1.03
C GLY A 169 -13.99 5.73 2.30
N SER A 170 -12.74 6.21 2.22
CA SER A 170 -12.00 6.71 3.39
C SER A 170 -12.25 8.21 3.59
N PRO A 171 -12.02 8.74 4.81
CA PRO A 171 -12.10 10.18 5.06
C PRO A 171 -11.18 11.04 4.19
N ASN A 172 -10.14 10.44 3.58
CA ASN A 172 -9.12 11.17 2.83
C ASN A 172 -9.35 11.14 1.31
N TYR A 173 -10.28 10.34 0.78
CA TYR A 173 -10.39 10.10 -0.66
C TYR A 173 -10.59 11.38 -1.48
N ALA A 174 -11.43 12.29 -0.97
CA ALA A 174 -11.74 13.55 -1.63
C ALA A 174 -10.54 14.48 -1.78
N VAL A 175 -9.54 14.40 -0.89
CA VAL A 175 -8.32 15.23 -0.89
C VAL A 175 -7.56 15.12 -2.22
N GLN A 176 -7.69 14.00 -2.94
CA GLN A 176 -7.04 13.77 -4.23
C GLN A 176 -7.57 14.67 -5.35
N PHE A 177 -8.77 15.21 -5.19
CA PHE A 177 -9.46 16.04 -6.18
C PHE A 177 -9.45 17.53 -5.80
N CYS A 178 -8.71 17.91 -4.76
CA CYS A 178 -8.62 19.27 -4.29
C CYS A 178 -7.29 19.92 -4.69
N LYS A 179 -7.33 21.20 -5.03
CA LYS A 179 -6.18 22.10 -4.94
C LYS A 179 -6.13 22.62 -3.50
N ILE A 180 -5.01 22.41 -2.81
CA ILE A 180 -4.86 22.77 -1.40
C ILE A 180 -3.82 23.87 -1.31
N GLU A 181 -4.18 24.96 -0.63
CA GLU A 181 -3.34 26.13 -0.41
C GLU A 181 -3.28 26.42 1.10
N GLU A 182 -2.16 26.97 1.56
CA GLU A 182 -1.96 27.29 2.97
C GLU A 182 -2.41 28.73 3.25
N SER A 183 -3.28 28.92 4.23
CA SER A 183 -3.75 30.25 4.67
C SER A 183 -3.42 30.56 6.12
N GLU A 184 -3.23 29.52 6.95
CA GLU A 184 -3.02 29.64 8.40
C GLU A 184 -1.80 28.84 8.84
N ALA A 185 -1.37 29.06 10.09
CA ALA A 185 -0.32 28.26 10.70
C ALA A 185 -0.75 26.78 10.81
N PRO A 186 0.17 25.83 10.63
CA PRO A 186 -0.18 24.42 10.62
C PRO A 186 -0.60 23.96 12.02
N THR A 187 -1.57 23.03 12.06
CA THR A 187 -2.14 22.51 13.31
C THR A 187 -1.07 21.82 14.14
N GLN A 188 -0.91 22.25 15.39
CA GLN A 188 0.04 21.72 16.36
C GLN A 188 -0.66 21.47 17.69
N GLY A 189 -0.06 20.66 18.55
CA GLY A 189 -0.59 20.36 19.87
C GLY A 189 0.41 19.63 20.74
N PRO A 190 0.03 19.29 21.98
CA PRO A 190 0.89 18.54 22.89
C PRO A 190 1.23 17.18 22.28
N LEU A 191 2.53 16.87 22.24
CA LEU A 191 3.04 15.56 21.86
C LEU A 191 3.05 14.66 23.10
N ARG A 192 2.66 13.39 22.96
CA ARG A 192 2.67 12.43 24.08
C ARG A 192 4.10 12.26 24.61
N GLU A 193 4.32 11.80 25.83
CA GLU A 193 5.69 11.44 26.26
C GLU A 193 6.11 10.07 25.66
N GLY A 194 7.41 9.84 25.39
CA GLY A 194 7.96 8.49 25.15
C GLY A 194 7.70 7.74 23.82
N SER A 195 7.24 8.36 22.72
CA SER A 195 7.17 7.65 21.42
C SER A 195 8.57 7.57 20.78
N PRO A 196 8.95 6.41 20.23
CA PRO A 196 10.28 6.20 19.63
C PRO A 196 10.58 7.13 18.44
N CYS A 197 9.56 7.58 17.71
CA CYS A 197 9.72 8.54 16.61
C CYS A 197 10.03 9.97 17.10
N LYS A 198 9.84 10.23 18.40
CA LYS A 198 9.88 11.58 18.97
C LYS A 198 11.29 12.13 19.11
N ALA A 199 12.26 11.34 19.55
CA ALA A 199 13.45 11.94 20.17
C ALA A 199 14.24 12.82 19.21
N ARG A 200 14.59 12.33 18.01
CA ARG A 200 15.58 13.01 17.18
C ARG A 200 15.04 14.22 16.42
N LEU A 201 13.91 14.08 15.71
CA LEU A 201 13.35 15.18 14.90
C LEU A 201 12.70 16.26 15.76
N LEU A 202 12.07 15.90 16.89
CA LEU A 202 11.58 16.89 17.85
C LEU A 202 12.74 17.66 18.49
N PHE A 203 13.80 16.95 18.90
CA PHE A 203 14.99 17.59 19.46
C PHE A 203 15.64 18.52 18.44
N LEU A 204 15.77 18.08 17.18
CA LEU A 204 16.28 18.90 16.10
C LEU A 204 15.45 20.18 15.90
N ALA A 205 14.12 20.05 15.83
CA ALA A 205 13.22 21.20 15.69
C ALA A 205 13.32 22.17 16.89
N ARG A 206 13.44 21.66 18.12
CA ARG A 206 13.67 22.48 19.34
C ARG A 206 15.03 23.16 19.33
N ASN A 207 16.07 22.49 18.85
CA ASN A 207 17.40 23.07 18.72
C ASN A 207 17.38 24.21 17.70
N TRP A 208 16.82 23.98 16.50
CA TRP A 208 16.65 25.02 15.49
C TRP A 208 15.83 26.20 16.01
N GLN A 209 14.76 25.95 16.74
CA GLN A 209 13.96 27.01 17.37
C GLN A 209 14.79 27.85 18.35
N SER A 210 15.65 27.22 19.15
CA SER A 210 16.55 27.91 20.08
C SER A 210 17.64 28.72 19.35
N GLN A 211 18.20 28.16 18.27
CA GLN A 211 19.18 28.84 17.41
C GLN A 211 18.57 30.09 16.75
N LEU A 212 17.35 29.98 16.21
CA LEU A 212 16.62 31.13 15.65
C LEU A 212 16.32 32.21 16.69
N ALA A 213 16.07 31.84 17.95
CA ALA A 213 15.89 32.78 19.04
C ALA A 213 17.18 33.54 19.38
N ARG A 214 18.36 32.92 19.18
CA ARG A 214 19.68 33.56 19.27
C ARG A 214 20.10 34.29 17.99
N ASN A 215 19.19 34.44 17.03
CA ASN A 215 19.42 35.05 15.73
C ASN A 215 20.50 34.34 14.87
N GLU A 216 20.75 33.05 15.14
CA GLU A 216 21.49 32.20 14.21
C GLU A 216 20.63 31.95 12.96
N HIS A 217 21.27 31.69 11.81
CA HIS A 217 20.59 31.39 10.54
C HIS A 217 19.65 32.50 10.01
N ALA A 218 19.98 33.77 10.24
CA ALA A 218 19.17 34.92 9.83
C ALA A 218 18.71 34.87 8.35
N GLU A 219 19.61 34.48 7.43
CA GLU A 219 19.36 34.40 5.98
C GLU A 219 18.28 33.39 5.60
N ILE A 220 18.08 32.34 6.40
CA ILE A 220 17.12 31.26 6.14
C ILE A 220 16.04 31.17 7.22
N ARG A 221 15.90 32.23 8.04
CA ARG A 221 15.03 32.27 9.22
C ARG A 221 13.59 31.90 8.90
N ILE A 222 13.04 32.42 7.80
CA ILE A 222 11.65 32.19 7.37
C ILE A 222 11.44 30.71 7.02
N GLU A 223 12.29 30.17 6.14
CA GLU A 223 12.22 28.78 5.68
C GLU A 223 12.43 27.78 6.82
N LEU A 224 13.41 28.04 7.69
CA LEU A 224 13.71 27.18 8.83
C LEU A 224 12.59 27.26 9.87
N HIS A 225 12.03 28.44 10.14
CA HIS A 225 10.87 28.60 11.02
C HIS A 225 9.66 27.82 10.48
N LYS A 226 9.34 27.96 9.19
CA LYS A 226 8.26 27.20 8.55
C LYS A 226 8.49 25.69 8.65
N THR A 227 9.73 25.25 8.44
CA THR A 227 10.12 23.83 8.59
C THR A 227 9.89 23.32 10.02
N ILE A 228 10.27 24.11 11.04
CA ILE A 228 10.04 23.76 12.45
C ILE A 228 8.54 23.57 12.73
N GLN A 229 7.71 24.54 12.32
CA GLN A 229 6.26 24.46 12.49
C GLN A 229 5.67 23.22 11.80
N ALA A 230 6.15 22.92 10.59
CA ALA A 230 5.72 21.74 9.84
C ALA A 230 6.14 20.41 10.49
N ILE A 231 7.35 20.34 11.05
CA ILE A 231 7.81 19.16 11.81
C ILE A 231 6.92 18.94 13.03
N TYR A 232 6.61 19.98 13.80
CA TYR A 232 5.70 19.87 14.94
C TYR A 232 4.31 19.39 14.51
N SER A 233 3.78 19.94 13.41
CA SER A 233 2.48 19.53 12.87
C SER A 233 2.49 18.07 12.42
N CYS A 234 3.51 17.63 11.67
CA CYS A 234 3.66 16.23 11.27
C CYS A 234 3.76 15.28 12.47
N LEU A 235 4.55 15.62 13.48
CA LEU A 235 4.66 14.81 14.70
C LEU A 235 3.31 14.69 15.42
N PHE A 236 2.61 15.82 15.59
CA PHE A 236 1.31 15.86 16.25
C PHE A 236 0.26 15.02 15.49
N GLN A 237 0.17 15.22 14.17
CA GLN A 237 -0.79 14.50 13.33
C GLN A 237 -0.45 13.02 13.22
N TYR A 238 0.83 12.65 13.21
CA TYR A 238 1.22 11.23 13.26
C TYR A 238 0.73 10.54 14.53
N GLU A 239 0.90 11.17 15.69
CA GLU A 239 0.45 10.61 16.97
C GLU A 239 -1.07 10.55 17.07
N ARG A 240 -1.76 11.58 16.57
CA ARG A 240 -3.21 11.71 16.67
C ARG A 240 -3.95 10.82 15.66
N GLU A 241 -3.52 10.82 14.42
CA GLU A 241 -4.25 10.24 13.29
C GLU A 241 -3.59 8.96 12.76
N PHE A 242 -2.28 9.00 12.48
CA PHE A 242 -1.65 8.01 11.59
C PHE A 242 -1.00 6.81 12.30
N SER A 243 -0.67 6.92 13.59
CA SER A 243 0.05 5.88 14.33
C SER A 243 -0.85 4.77 14.91
N GLY A 244 -2.16 5.01 15.00
CA GLY A 244 -3.13 4.11 15.63
C GLY A 244 -3.96 3.28 14.67
N LYS A 245 -4.94 2.56 15.23
CA LYS A 245 -6.04 1.95 14.51
C LYS A 245 -7.33 2.68 14.88
N GLN A 246 -8.16 2.97 13.89
CA GLN A 246 -9.43 3.65 14.06
C GLN A 246 -10.57 2.67 13.77
N ASP A 247 -11.55 2.60 14.65
CA ASP A 247 -12.82 1.91 14.37
C ASP A 247 -13.96 2.93 14.43
N PHE A 248 -14.48 3.28 13.26
CA PHE A 248 -15.52 4.29 13.10
C PHE A 248 -16.89 3.83 13.58
N PHE A 249 -17.15 2.52 13.61
CA PHE A 249 -18.49 1.97 13.87
C PHE A 249 -18.58 1.18 15.16
N ARG A 250 -17.47 0.57 15.62
CA ARG A 250 -17.38 -0.24 16.85
C ARG A 250 -18.51 -1.27 16.95
N LEU A 251 -18.66 -2.06 15.88
CA LEU A 251 -19.77 -3.01 15.78
C LEU A 251 -19.55 -4.19 16.73
N ARG A 252 -20.62 -4.57 17.43
CA ARG A 252 -20.60 -5.74 18.30
C ARG A 252 -20.40 -7.01 17.47
N GLY A 253 -19.43 -7.82 17.85
CA GLY A 253 -19.05 -9.05 17.14
C GLY A 253 -18.06 -8.89 15.98
N GLN A 254 -17.73 -7.66 15.58
CA GLN A 254 -16.81 -7.42 14.47
C GLN A 254 -15.99 -6.14 14.61
N ASP A 255 -14.66 -6.28 14.57
CA ASP A 255 -13.75 -5.14 14.49
C ASP A 255 -13.66 -4.64 13.04
N ASN A 256 -13.65 -3.31 12.86
CA ASN A 256 -13.48 -2.67 11.55
C ASN A 256 -12.42 -1.59 11.64
N LEU A 257 -11.17 -2.05 11.57
CA LEU A 257 -10.01 -1.25 11.88
C LEU A 257 -9.43 -0.62 10.62
N PHE A 258 -9.28 0.69 10.64
CA PHE A 258 -8.57 1.47 9.65
C PHE A 258 -7.21 1.90 10.20
N ARG A 259 -6.12 1.65 9.46
CA ARG A 259 -4.76 2.01 9.86
C ARG A 259 -3.95 2.55 8.70
N TYR A 260 -2.82 3.15 9.02
CA TYR A 260 -1.84 3.65 8.05
C TYR A 260 -0.53 2.87 8.17
N LEU A 261 0.05 2.50 7.04
CA LEU A 261 1.35 1.86 6.92
C LEU A 261 2.32 2.79 6.19
N PRO A 262 3.63 2.77 6.48
CA PRO A 262 4.61 3.48 5.65
C PRO A 262 4.53 2.98 4.20
N VAL A 263 4.75 3.86 3.23
CA VAL A 263 4.82 3.46 1.81
C VAL A 263 6.02 2.55 1.50
N GLY A 264 7.01 2.46 2.40
CA GLY A 264 8.25 1.71 2.17
C GLY A 264 9.42 2.65 1.88
N LYS A 265 10.09 2.45 0.75
CA LYS A 265 11.24 3.28 0.35
C LYS A 265 10.82 4.52 -0.46
N VAL A 266 11.11 5.70 0.07
CA VAL A 266 10.84 7.00 -0.56
C VAL A 266 12.15 7.62 -1.01
N THR A 267 12.26 7.90 -2.31
CA THR A 267 13.37 8.71 -2.84
C THR A 267 12.87 10.14 -3.06
N VAL A 268 13.41 11.09 -2.30
CA VAL A 268 13.19 12.52 -2.47
C VAL A 268 14.15 13.00 -3.57
N ARG A 269 13.61 13.34 -4.75
CA ARG A 269 14.41 13.88 -5.85
C ARG A 269 14.48 15.40 -5.71
N LEU A 270 15.70 15.94 -5.65
CA LEU A 270 15.93 17.38 -5.64
C LEU A 270 15.90 17.94 -7.06
N HIS A 271 15.47 19.19 -7.16
CA HIS A 271 15.45 20.01 -8.36
C HIS A 271 16.16 21.35 -8.09
N PRO A 272 16.80 22.00 -9.09
CA PRO A 272 17.44 23.31 -8.93
C PRO A 272 16.54 24.38 -8.30
N ASP A 273 15.25 24.36 -8.63
CA ASP A 273 14.24 25.30 -8.12
C ASP A 273 13.60 24.90 -6.79
N ASP A 274 14.05 23.81 -6.16
CA ASP A 274 13.51 23.41 -4.85
C ASP A 274 13.92 24.42 -3.78
N GLY A 275 12.94 24.88 -2.99
CA GLY A 275 13.18 25.68 -1.80
C GLY A 275 13.76 24.87 -0.64
N LEU A 276 14.30 25.58 0.35
CA LEU A 276 14.80 24.95 1.56
C LEU A 276 13.67 24.27 2.34
N PHE A 277 12.56 24.97 2.61
CA PHE A 277 11.40 24.37 3.27
C PHE A 277 10.91 23.11 2.55
N GLU A 278 10.71 23.21 1.23
CA GLU A 278 10.22 22.11 0.39
C GLU A 278 11.10 20.87 0.49
N THR A 279 12.41 21.04 0.59
CA THR A 279 13.36 19.95 0.72
C THR A 279 13.34 19.34 2.11
N LEU A 280 13.43 20.17 3.15
CA LEU A 280 13.52 19.69 4.53
C LEU A 280 12.23 18.97 4.96
N ILE A 281 11.05 19.49 4.59
CA ILE A 281 9.78 18.86 4.98
C ILE A 281 9.56 17.52 4.29
N ARG A 282 9.95 17.36 3.02
CA ARG A 282 9.84 16.08 2.31
C ARG A 282 10.66 14.98 2.98
N ILE A 283 11.86 15.32 3.45
CA ILE A 283 12.74 14.41 4.19
C ILE A 283 12.13 14.14 5.57
N ALA A 284 11.80 15.18 6.33
CA ALA A 284 11.29 15.04 7.70
C ALA A 284 9.97 14.27 7.75
N ALA A 285 8.98 14.60 6.91
CA ALA A 285 7.68 13.94 6.89
C ALA A 285 7.79 12.46 6.50
N ALA A 286 8.66 12.11 5.55
CA ALA A 286 8.94 10.72 5.19
C ALA A 286 9.54 9.93 6.36
N ARG A 287 10.48 10.55 7.12
CA ARG A 287 11.06 9.94 8.32
C ARG A 287 10.04 9.78 9.45
N ILE A 288 9.19 10.78 9.69
CA ILE A 288 8.11 10.72 10.69
C ILE A 288 7.11 9.61 10.34
N ALA A 289 6.80 9.44 9.05
CA ALA A 289 5.96 8.36 8.55
C ALA A 289 6.60 6.96 8.65
N LYS A 290 7.87 6.87 9.09
CA LYS A 290 8.67 5.64 9.19
C LYS A 290 9.01 5.00 7.82
N CYS A 291 9.15 5.83 6.79
CA CYS A 291 9.67 5.37 5.50
C CYS A 291 11.20 5.23 5.55
N THR A 292 11.74 4.34 4.72
CA THR A 292 13.16 4.36 4.38
C THR A 292 13.37 5.51 3.40
N VAL A 293 14.23 6.48 3.73
CA VAL A 293 14.39 7.71 2.96
C VAL A 293 15.73 7.74 2.25
N GLU A 294 15.70 8.07 0.96
CA GLU A 294 16.86 8.37 0.13
C GLU A 294 16.68 9.77 -0.47
N VAL A 295 17.78 10.49 -0.67
CA VAL A 295 17.81 11.76 -1.41
C VAL A 295 18.58 11.54 -2.70
N SER A 296 17.99 11.96 -3.81
CA SER A 296 18.58 11.88 -5.15
C SER A 296 18.82 13.29 -5.67
N LEU A 297 20.03 13.57 -6.14
CA LEU A 297 20.47 14.88 -6.62
C LEU A 297 20.92 14.78 -8.08
N PRO A 298 20.51 15.72 -8.95
CA PRO A 298 21.13 15.89 -10.25
C PRO A 298 22.64 16.14 -10.11
N PRO A 299 23.47 15.65 -11.05
CA PRO A 299 24.90 15.97 -11.05
C PRO A 299 25.11 17.48 -11.10
N ASN A 300 26.10 17.97 -10.36
CA ASN A 300 26.47 19.39 -10.28
C ASN A 300 25.41 20.32 -9.66
N LEU A 301 24.34 19.79 -9.06
CA LEU A 301 23.43 20.63 -8.26
C LEU A 301 24.19 21.20 -7.06
N ASN A 302 24.45 22.51 -7.10
CA ASN A 302 25.09 23.24 -6.02
C ASN A 302 24.36 24.56 -5.79
N ASN A 303 23.61 24.65 -4.71
CA ASN A 303 22.84 25.82 -4.30
C ASN A 303 22.75 25.89 -2.76
N SER A 304 22.07 26.91 -2.25
CA SER A 304 21.88 27.11 -0.80
C SER A 304 21.24 25.91 -0.10
N VAL A 305 20.41 25.13 -0.79
CA VAL A 305 19.77 23.91 -0.25
C VAL A 305 20.81 22.80 -0.09
N THR A 306 21.63 22.52 -1.09
CA THR A 306 22.68 21.49 -0.99
C THR A 306 23.77 21.88 0.02
N GLU A 307 24.10 23.16 0.11
CA GLU A 307 24.98 23.70 1.15
C GLU A 307 24.41 23.48 2.55
N PHE A 308 23.11 23.76 2.75
CA PHE A 308 22.44 23.50 4.02
C PHE A 308 22.45 22.00 4.35
N LEU A 309 22.16 21.12 3.39
CA LEU A 309 22.19 19.67 3.59
C LEU A 309 23.60 19.16 3.96
N ALA A 310 24.65 19.78 3.44
CA ALA A 310 26.05 19.48 3.79
C ALA A 310 26.48 20.04 5.16
N SER A 311 25.76 21.03 5.69
CA SER A 311 26.01 21.62 7.00
C SER A 311 25.76 20.64 8.15
N ARG A 312 26.15 21.01 9.37
CA ARG A 312 25.87 20.22 10.59
C ARG A 312 24.38 19.97 10.77
N GLU A 313 23.54 20.97 10.53
CA GLU A 313 22.09 20.87 10.72
C GLU A 313 21.43 19.97 9.68
N GLY A 314 21.86 20.08 8.42
CA GLY A 314 21.45 19.19 7.34
C GLY A 314 21.83 17.73 7.60
N LYS A 315 23.07 17.48 8.03
CA LYS A 315 23.53 16.14 8.43
C LYS A 315 22.76 15.57 9.61
N ASN A 316 22.37 16.39 10.58
CA ASN A 316 21.54 15.96 11.70
C ASN A 316 20.14 15.51 11.25
N LEU A 317 19.54 16.22 10.28
CA LEU A 317 18.28 15.83 9.66
C LEU A 317 18.41 14.55 8.81
N CYS A 318 19.58 14.32 8.22
CA CYS A 318 19.82 13.26 7.23
C CYS A 318 20.65 12.08 7.75
N ASP A 319 20.78 11.93 9.07
CA ASP A 319 21.67 10.95 9.72
C ASP A 319 21.49 9.49 9.28
N THR A 320 20.28 9.10 8.85
CA THR A 320 19.96 7.77 8.33
C THR A 320 19.55 7.78 6.86
N VAL A 321 19.84 8.87 6.14
CA VAL A 321 19.38 9.10 4.77
C VAL A 321 20.54 8.87 3.80
N ASN A 322 20.32 8.02 2.81
CA ASN A 322 21.32 7.78 1.76
C ASN A 322 21.20 8.85 0.67
N PHE A 323 22.34 9.31 0.18
CA PHE A 323 22.43 10.28 -0.91
C PHE A 323 22.89 9.59 -2.19
N HIS A 324 22.26 9.94 -3.30
CA HIS A 324 22.61 9.47 -4.64
C HIS A 324 22.78 10.67 -5.57
N THR A 325 23.93 10.77 -6.23
CA THR A 325 24.13 11.71 -7.33
C THR A 325 23.89 10.95 -8.62
N GLU A 326 22.84 11.29 -9.36
CA GLU A 326 22.43 10.56 -10.55
C GLU A 326 21.62 11.45 -11.51
N THR A 327 21.74 11.23 -12.82
CA THR A 327 20.90 11.90 -13.82
C THR A 327 19.46 11.40 -13.76
N ASP A 328 18.55 12.05 -14.49
CA ASP A 328 17.15 11.60 -14.55
C ASP A 328 17.02 10.25 -15.28
N GLU A 329 17.90 9.95 -16.24
CA GLU A 329 17.98 8.65 -16.93
C GLU A 329 18.44 7.54 -15.97
N GLU A 330 19.46 7.81 -15.16
CA GLU A 330 19.97 6.88 -14.15
C GLU A 330 18.92 6.60 -13.08
N LEU A 331 18.25 7.66 -12.59
CA LEU A 331 17.13 7.54 -11.66
C LEU A 331 15.98 6.73 -12.27
N ALA A 332 15.61 6.97 -13.54
CA ALA A 332 14.57 6.23 -14.23
C ALA A 332 14.91 4.73 -14.36
N LYS A 333 16.18 4.42 -14.64
CA LYS A 333 16.69 3.04 -14.68
C LYS A 333 16.62 2.38 -13.30
N ARG A 334 17.06 3.08 -12.25
CA ARG A 334 17.01 2.59 -10.86
C ARG A 334 15.57 2.38 -10.38
N PHE A 335 14.68 3.32 -10.68
CA PHE A 335 13.25 3.25 -10.38
C PHE A 335 12.56 2.04 -11.02
N SER A 336 13.06 1.61 -12.18
CA SER A 336 12.59 0.44 -12.93
C SER A 336 13.14 -0.89 -12.42
N THR A 337 14.05 -0.89 -11.43
CA THR A 337 14.56 -2.14 -10.84
C THR A 337 13.54 -2.79 -9.90
N THR A 338 13.45 -4.11 -9.96
CA THR A 338 12.59 -4.94 -9.08
C THR A 338 13.37 -5.58 -7.93
N ASN A 339 14.68 -5.40 -7.86
CA ASN A 339 15.50 -5.90 -6.75
C ASN A 339 15.04 -5.24 -5.44
N PRO A 340 14.56 -6.01 -4.44
CA PRO A 340 14.04 -5.45 -3.19
C PRO A 340 15.00 -4.50 -2.48
N ALA A 341 16.32 -4.74 -2.57
CA ALA A 341 17.33 -3.91 -1.91
C ALA A 341 17.42 -2.49 -2.52
N THR A 342 17.21 -2.36 -3.83
CA THR A 342 17.34 -1.10 -4.57
C THR A 342 16.00 -0.52 -5.03
N SER A 343 14.91 -1.30 -4.91
CA SER A 343 13.58 -0.91 -5.37
C SER A 343 13.07 0.33 -4.65
N ILE A 344 12.50 1.24 -5.42
CA ILE A 344 11.89 2.47 -4.93
C ILE A 344 10.37 2.28 -4.92
N ASP A 345 9.73 2.48 -3.77
CA ASP A 345 8.27 2.42 -3.65
C ASP A 345 7.61 3.72 -4.11
N ARG A 346 8.26 4.86 -3.88
CA ARG A 346 7.71 6.18 -4.22
C ARG A 346 8.79 7.20 -4.52
N LEU A 347 8.68 7.86 -5.67
CA LEU A 347 9.42 9.08 -5.97
C LEU A 347 8.66 10.28 -5.39
N ARG A 348 9.39 11.22 -4.78
CA ARG A 348 8.84 12.45 -4.20
C ARG A 348 9.54 13.68 -4.78
N TYR A 349 8.85 14.37 -5.69
CA TYR A 349 9.24 15.68 -6.25
C TYR A 349 8.44 16.79 -5.57
N ALA A 350 8.98 17.99 -5.42
CA ALA A 350 8.25 19.09 -4.79
C ALA A 350 7.17 19.72 -5.68
N HIS A 351 7.24 19.60 -7.01
CA HIS A 351 6.25 20.21 -7.91
C HIS A 351 5.92 19.31 -9.10
N PRO A 352 4.71 19.37 -9.69
CA PRO A 352 4.38 18.59 -10.89
C PRO A 352 5.27 18.89 -12.10
N ASP A 353 5.65 20.15 -12.27
CA ASP A 353 6.45 20.61 -13.41
C ASP A 353 7.94 20.23 -13.31
N ARG A 354 8.38 19.79 -12.12
CA ARG A 354 9.77 19.36 -11.86
C ARG A 354 9.99 17.88 -12.20
N VAL A 355 8.96 17.18 -12.69
CA VAL A 355 9.03 15.77 -13.04
C VAL A 355 9.34 15.63 -14.54
N PRO A 356 10.53 15.12 -14.92
CA PRO A 356 10.89 14.98 -16.33
C PRO A 356 10.08 13.88 -17.01
N LYS A 357 9.95 13.98 -18.34
CA LYS A 357 9.21 13.02 -19.18
C LYS A 357 9.74 11.59 -19.05
N THR A 358 11.05 11.42 -18.91
CA THR A 358 11.72 10.13 -18.73
C THR A 358 11.21 9.39 -17.49
N ILE A 359 11.06 10.11 -16.38
CA ILE A 359 10.53 9.58 -15.11
C ILE A 359 9.04 9.27 -15.23
N HIS A 360 8.27 10.11 -15.93
CA HIS A 360 6.87 9.80 -16.24
C HIS A 360 6.71 8.52 -17.03
N GLN A 361 7.54 8.30 -18.06
CA GLN A 361 7.51 7.08 -18.87
C GLN A 361 7.91 5.85 -18.05
N ALA A 362 8.92 5.95 -17.18
CA ALA A 362 9.31 4.86 -16.30
C ALA A 362 8.18 4.50 -15.32
N ALA A 363 7.54 5.49 -14.70
CA ALA A 363 6.42 5.28 -13.79
C ALA A 363 5.20 4.65 -14.48
N ALA A 364 4.86 5.12 -15.69
CA ALA A 364 3.73 4.59 -16.46
C ALA A 364 3.93 3.12 -16.83
N LYS A 365 5.15 2.71 -17.21
CA LYS A 365 5.47 1.30 -17.53
C LYS A 365 5.30 0.37 -16.32
N LEU A 366 5.53 0.87 -15.10
CA LEU A 366 5.49 0.09 -13.87
C LEU A 366 4.16 0.21 -13.12
N GLY A 367 3.26 1.11 -13.54
CA GLY A 367 2.07 1.46 -12.77
C GLY A 367 2.37 2.12 -11.42
N LYS A 368 3.56 2.71 -11.24
CA LYS A 368 3.98 3.33 -9.97
C LYS A 368 3.60 4.81 -9.89
N HIS A 369 3.32 5.28 -8.69
CA HIS A 369 2.94 6.66 -8.44
C HIS A 369 4.15 7.57 -8.12
N ILE A 370 4.20 8.72 -8.77
CA ILE A 370 5.13 9.81 -8.46
C ILE A 370 4.38 10.83 -7.61
N SER A 371 4.79 11.00 -6.35
CA SER A 371 4.23 12.03 -5.49
C SER A 371 4.88 13.38 -5.83
N ARG A 372 4.07 14.29 -6.37
CA ARG A 372 4.53 15.57 -6.94
C ARG A 372 3.73 16.78 -6.48
N ASN A 373 2.97 16.66 -5.40
CA ASN A 373 2.22 17.78 -4.83
C ASN A 373 3.17 18.76 -4.13
N VAL A 374 2.86 20.05 -4.17
CA VAL A 374 3.61 21.07 -3.41
C VAL A 374 3.66 20.69 -1.93
N PRO A 375 4.85 20.65 -1.29
CA PRO A 375 4.95 20.31 0.11
C PRO A 375 4.22 21.32 0.99
N LEU A 376 3.43 20.81 1.93
CA LEU A 376 2.66 21.64 2.87
C LEU A 376 3.25 21.53 4.28
N SER A 377 3.06 22.59 5.07
CA SER A 377 3.39 22.62 6.49
C SER A 377 2.35 21.91 7.35
N GLU A 378 1.10 21.78 6.89
CA GLU A 378 0.06 21.02 7.59
C GLU A 378 0.30 19.51 7.47
N GLY A 379 0.68 18.91 8.59
CA GLY A 379 0.98 17.47 8.69
C GLY A 379 -0.20 16.59 8.33
N ARG A 380 -1.45 17.02 8.55
CA ARG A 380 -2.65 16.21 8.26
C ARG A 380 -2.78 15.86 6.78
N ILE A 381 -2.20 16.69 5.90
CA ILE A 381 -2.23 16.52 4.45
C ILE A 381 -0.89 16.04 3.93
N GLU A 382 0.22 16.66 4.33
CA GLU A 382 1.55 16.31 3.80
C GLU A 382 1.92 14.85 4.13
N MET A 383 1.51 14.33 5.29
CA MET A 383 1.81 12.95 5.68
C MET A 383 1.13 11.89 4.82
N LEU A 384 -0.02 12.19 4.17
CA LEU A 384 -0.71 11.26 3.27
C LEU A 384 0.15 10.88 2.06
N ARG A 385 1.19 11.66 1.74
CA ARG A 385 2.13 11.34 0.65
C ARG A 385 3.01 10.13 0.95
N TYR A 386 3.24 9.85 2.23
CA TYR A 386 4.20 8.86 2.74
C TYR A 386 3.54 7.65 3.42
N LEU A 387 2.21 7.62 3.47
CA LEU A 387 1.44 6.56 4.11
C LEU A 387 0.52 5.84 3.11
N ARG A 388 0.21 4.58 3.40
CA ARG A 388 -0.77 3.74 2.69
C ARG A 388 -1.87 3.37 3.67
N GLU A 389 -3.11 3.52 3.26
CA GLU A 389 -4.26 3.14 4.08
C GLU A 389 -4.47 1.62 4.01
N GLN A 390 -4.91 1.01 5.12
CA GLN A 390 -5.26 -0.41 5.17
C GLN A 390 -6.48 -0.63 6.06
N SER A 391 -7.42 -1.45 5.56
CA SER A 391 -8.64 -1.81 6.28
C SER A 391 -8.52 -3.26 6.75
N ILE A 392 -8.89 -3.53 7.99
CA ILE A 392 -8.86 -4.87 8.61
C ILE A 392 -10.22 -5.12 9.24
N SER A 393 -10.91 -6.15 8.78
CA SER A 393 -12.20 -6.57 9.30
C SER A 393 -12.08 -7.94 9.94
N VAL A 394 -12.43 -8.05 11.22
CA VAL A 394 -12.28 -9.29 12.00
C VAL A 394 -13.60 -9.66 12.63
N ASP A 395 -14.16 -10.81 12.25
CA ASP A 395 -15.30 -11.37 12.95
C ASP A 395 -14.75 -12.15 14.15
N TYR A 396 -14.98 -11.61 15.36
CA TYR A 396 -14.50 -12.20 16.61
C TYR A 396 -15.58 -12.97 17.35
N HIS A 397 -16.87 -12.74 17.04
CA HIS A 397 -17.94 -13.55 17.63
C HIS A 397 -17.86 -15.00 17.14
N ARG A 398 -18.28 -15.95 17.98
CA ARG A 398 -18.43 -17.39 17.66
C ARG A 398 -19.89 -17.74 17.80
N TYR A 399 -20.55 -17.84 16.65
CA TYR A 399 -22.00 -18.08 16.57
C TYR A 399 -22.83 -17.09 17.43
N GLY A 400 -22.43 -15.82 17.43
CA GLY A 400 -23.07 -14.75 18.22
C GLY A 400 -22.50 -14.58 19.63
N ASN A 401 -21.76 -15.55 20.17
CA ASN A 401 -21.06 -15.41 21.46
C ASN A 401 -19.81 -14.53 21.29
N LEU A 402 -19.65 -13.50 22.13
CA LEU A 402 -18.51 -12.58 22.05
C LEU A 402 -17.27 -13.04 22.83
N GLY A 403 -17.40 -14.07 23.67
CA GLY A 403 -16.34 -14.55 24.54
C GLY A 403 -15.82 -13.45 25.48
N GLU A 404 -14.51 -13.35 25.61
CA GLU A 404 -13.84 -12.37 26.49
C GLU A 404 -14.13 -10.90 26.15
N ARG A 405 -14.73 -10.64 24.97
CA ARG A 405 -15.09 -9.29 24.51
C ARG A 405 -16.57 -8.92 24.77
N GLU A 406 -17.27 -9.70 25.58
CA GLU A 406 -18.66 -9.42 25.94
C GLU A 406 -18.82 -8.24 26.90
N VAL A 407 -17.77 -7.91 27.65
CA VAL A 407 -17.77 -6.94 28.76
C VAL A 407 -17.77 -5.49 28.29
#